data_AF-A0AAW4VVK5-F1
#
_entry.id   AF-A0AAW4VVK5-F1
#
_cell.length_a   1.000
_cell.length_b   1.000
_cell.length_c   1.000
_cell.angle_alpha   90.00
_cell.angle_beta   90.00
_cell.angle_gamma   90.00
#
_symmetry.space_group_name_H-M   'P 1'
#
loop_
_entity.id
_entity.type
_entity.pdbx_description
1 polymer ?
#
loop_
_entity_poly.entity_id
_entity_poly.type
_entity_poly.pdbx_seq_one_letter_code
_entity_poly.pdbx_strand_id
1 'polypeptide(L)' 'GLEKAELIAWFEANGEKKFRATQVWEWLYEKRVMTFAEMTNLSKALIAKLEENFEICPLNQIVVQESSD' A
#
# COMPACT_ATOMS: atom_id res chain seq x y z
N GLY A 1 -1.57 0.06 10.71
CA GLY A 1 -1.02 -0.31 9.39
C GLY A 1 -2.18 -0.65 8.49
N LEU A 2 -2.12 -0.29 7.21
CA LEU A 2 -3.22 -0.52 6.27
C LEU A 2 -3.50 -2.02 6.09
N GLU A 3 -4.76 -2.42 6.25
CA GLU A 3 -5.19 -3.81 6.03
C GLU A 3 -5.51 -4.07 4.56
N LYS A 4 -5.44 -5.35 4.14
CA LYS A 4 -5.68 -5.73 2.73
C LYS A 4 -7.07 -5.34 2.26
N ALA A 5 -8.05 -5.43 3.14
CA ALA A 5 -9.43 -5.07 2.86
C ALA A 5 -9.58 -3.56 2.59
N GLU A 6 -8.90 -2.72 3.36
CA GLU A 6 -8.92 -1.26 3.18
C GLU A 6 -8.26 -0.85 1.86
N LEU A 7 -7.13 -1.49 1.51
CA LEU A 7 -6.49 -1.27 0.21
C LEU A 7 -7.43 -1.65 -0.94
N ILE A 8 -8.12 -2.80 -0.86
CA ILE A 8 -9.09 -3.22 -1.87
C ILE A 8 -10.24 -2.20 -1.99
N ALA A 9 -10.82 -1.78 -0.86
CA ALA A 9 -11.90 -0.81 -0.84
C ALA A 9 -11.49 0.54 -1.46
N TRP A 10 -10.27 1.01 -1.16
CA TRP A 10 -9.74 2.22 -1.77
C TRP A 10 -9.58 2.09 -3.29
N PHE A 11 -9.09 0.93 -3.76
CA PHE A 11 -9.00 0.65 -5.20
C PHE A 11 -10.37 0.68 -5.88
N GLU A 12 -11.36 0.00 -5.30
CA GLU A 12 -12.73 -0.02 -5.84
C GLU A 12 -13.36 1.39 -5.87
N ALA A 13 -13.18 2.18 -4.80
CA ALA A 13 -13.63 3.57 -4.73
C ALA A 13 -12.94 4.47 -5.77
N ASN A 14 -11.73 4.11 -6.20
CA ASN A 14 -10.92 4.83 -7.19
C ASN A 14 -11.11 4.35 -8.64
N GLY A 15 -12.05 3.43 -8.88
CA GLY A 15 -12.33 2.86 -10.20
C GLY A 15 -11.31 1.80 -10.64
N GLU A 16 -10.46 1.32 -9.73
CA GLU A 16 -9.46 0.29 -9.99
C GLU A 16 -10.00 -1.10 -9.64
N LYS A 17 -9.47 -2.12 -10.33
CA LYS A 17 -9.92 -3.50 -10.12
C LYS A 17 -9.30 -4.10 -8.86
N LYS A 18 -10.08 -4.89 -8.12
CA LYS A 18 -9.64 -5.64 -6.92
C LYS A 18 -8.33 -6.42 -7.10
N PHE A 19 -8.07 -7.00 -8.28
CA PHE A 19 -6.82 -7.72 -8.51
C PHE A 19 -5.58 -6.82 -8.43
N ARG A 20 -5.69 -5.53 -8.79
CA ARG A 20 -4.59 -4.56 -8.71
C ARG A 20 -4.21 -4.28 -7.26
N ALA A 21 -5.19 -4.19 -6.37
CA ALA A 21 -4.95 -4.07 -4.93
C ALA A 21 -4.20 -5.29 -4.39
N THR A 22 -4.57 -6.51 -4.83
CA THR A 22 -3.83 -7.72 -4.46
C THR A 22 -2.39 -7.69 -4.94
N GLN A 23 -2.13 -7.24 -6.18
CA GLN A 23 -0.76 -7.12 -6.69
C GLN A 23 0.08 -6.16 -5.83
N VAL A 24 -0.47 -4.98 -5.50
CA VAL A 24 0.21 -4.01 -4.62
C VAL A 24 0.48 -4.64 -3.25
N TRP A 25 -0.48 -5.38 -2.69
CA TRP A 25 -0.30 -6.09 -1.43
C TRP A 25 0.87 -7.09 -1.48
N GLU A 26 0.97 -7.90 -2.54
CA GLU A 26 2.10 -8.83 -2.73
C GLU A 26 3.44 -8.09 -2.79
N TRP A 27 3.50 -6.94 -3.46
CA TRP A 27 4.73 -6.13 -3.51
C TRP A 27 5.15 -5.61 -2.13
N LEU A 28 4.19 -5.10 -1.35
CA LEU A 28 4.45 -4.56 -0.01
C LEU A 28 4.84 -5.67 0.99
N TYR A 29 4.15 -6.82 0.93
CA TYR A 29 4.29 -7.85 1.95
C TYR A 29 5.25 -8.98 1.59
N GLU A 30 5.27 -9.44 0.34
CA GLU A 30 6.17 -10.52 -0.10
C GLU A 30 7.50 -9.98 -0.59
N LYS A 31 7.47 -8.93 -1.42
CA LYS A 31 8.68 -8.37 -2.02
C LYS A 31 9.33 -7.27 -1.19
N ARG A 32 8.63 -6.74 -0.17
CA ARG A 32 9.13 -5.72 0.77
C ARG A 32 9.74 -4.51 0.06
N VAL A 33 9.10 -4.06 -1.02
CA VAL A 33 9.57 -2.86 -1.74
C VAL A 33 9.43 -1.62 -0.87
N MET A 34 10.32 -0.67 -1.09
CA MET A 34 10.37 0.59 -0.35
C MET A 34 9.73 1.74 -1.14
N THR A 35 9.53 1.56 -2.45
CA THR A 35 8.82 2.54 -3.29
C THR A 35 7.83 1.86 -4.23
N PHE A 36 6.73 2.55 -4.54
CA PHE A 36 5.77 2.11 -5.56
C PHE A 36 6.40 2.05 -6.96
N ALA A 37 7.48 2.79 -7.21
CA ALA A 37 8.22 2.76 -8.48
C ALA A 37 8.87 1.39 -8.76
N GLU A 38 9.12 0.56 -7.74
CA GLU A 38 9.65 -0.80 -7.91
C GLU A 38 8.61 -1.78 -8.46
N MET A 39 7.32 -1.43 -8.43
CA MET A 39 6.21 -2.29 -8.85
C MET A 39 6.04 -2.30 -10.38
N THR A 40 6.98 -2.94 -11.08
CA THR A 40 7.10 -2.90 -12.56
C THR A 40 5.92 -3.49 -13.34
N ASN A 41 5.03 -4.23 -12.69
CA ASN A 41 3.81 -4.79 -13.29
C ASN A 41 2.56 -3.87 -13.15
N LEU A 42 2.72 -2.70 -12.53
CA LEU A 42 1.67 -1.68 -12.41
C LEU A 42 1.85 -0.60 -13.49
N SER A 43 0.75 0.04 -13.85
CA SER A 43 0.80 1.16 -14.80
C SER A 43 1.43 2.38 -14.13
N LYS A 44 2.12 3.23 -14.90
CA LYS A 44 2.68 4.49 -14.38
C LYS A 44 1.62 5.39 -13.74
N ALA A 45 0.40 5.40 -14.29
CA ALA A 45 -0.72 6.15 -13.75
C ALA A 45 -1.14 5.64 -12.36
N LEU A 46 -1.16 4.31 -12.17
CA LEU A 46 -1.49 3.72 -10.87
C LEU A 46 -0.37 3.98 -9.84
N ILE A 47 0.89 3.87 -10.25
CA ILE A 47 2.03 4.19 -9.38
C ILE A 47 1.96 5.65 -8.91
N ALA A 48 1.76 6.59 -9.84
CA ALA A 48 1.61 8.00 -9.48
C ALA A 48 0.46 8.23 -8.50
N LYS A 49 -0.71 7.59 -8.73
CA LYS A 49 -1.85 7.69 -7.82
C LYS A 49 -1.55 7.15 -6.43
N LEU A 50 -0.79 6.05 -6.34
CA LEU A 50 -0.35 5.49 -5.07
C LEU A 50 0.63 6.43 -4.36
N GLU A 51 1.60 6.99 -5.07
CA GLU A 51 2.57 7.96 -4.53
C GLU A 51 1.91 9.27 -4.07
N GLU A 52 0.80 9.68 -4.70
CA GLU A 52 0.03 10.86 -4.29
C GLU A 52 -0.84 10.64 -3.04
N ASN A 53 -1.27 9.40 -2.78
CA ASN A 53 -2.27 9.09 -1.74
C ASN A 53 -1.70 8.26 -0.57
N PHE A 54 -0.56 7.61 -0.76
CA PHE A 54 0.05 6.71 0.20
C PHE A 54 1.55 6.94 0.29
N GLU A 55 2.10 6.65 1.47
CA GLU A 55 3.52 6.59 1.70
C GLU A 55 3.88 5.19 2.21
N ILE A 56 4.92 4.58 1.64
CA ILE A 56 5.48 3.33 2.17
C ILE A 56 6.41 3.72 3.32
N CYS A 57 5.88 3.68 4.54
CA CYS A 57 6.71 3.77 5.74
C CYS A 57 7.09 2.35 6.18
N PRO A 58 8.32 1.85 5.86
CA PRO A 58 8.83 0.70 6.58
C PRO A 58 8.92 1.11 8.04
N LEU A 59 8.10 0.52 8.90
CA LEU A 59 8.13 0.74 10.34
C LEU A 59 9.55 0.44 10.85
N ASN A 60 10.39 1.48 10.96
CA ASN A 60 11.44 1.50 11.98
C ASN A 60 10.71 1.69 13.29
N GLN A 61 10.26 0.58 13.88
CA GLN A 61 9.93 0.38 15.28
C GLN A 61 9.69 1.70 16.06
N ILE A 62 8.51 2.29 15.93
CA ILE A 62 8.09 3.30 16.91
C ILE A 62 7.45 2.53 18.05
N VAL A 63 8.14 2.58 19.18
CA VAL A 63 7.73 2.12 20.51
C VAL A 63 6.21 2.24 20.66
N VAL A 64 5.57 1.11 20.90
CA VAL A 64 4.21 1.05 21.41
C VAL A 64 4.23 1.78 22.76
N GLN A 65 3.80 3.03 22.77
CA GLN A 65 3.36 3.67 24.00
C GLN A 65 1.87 3.35 24.15
N GLU A 66 1.58 2.21 24.79
CA GLU A 66 0.30 2.02 25.45
C GLU A 66 0.18 3.08 26.54
N SER A 67 -0.78 3.98 26.41
CA SER A 67 -1.31 4.77 27.52
C SER A 67 -2.72 5.21 27.18
N SER A 68 -3.69 4.43 27.68
CA SER A 68 -4.80 4.90 28.52
C SER A 68 -5.70 3.70 28.86
N ASP A 69 -5.37 2.97 29.92
CA ASP A 69 -6.11 2.98 31.20
C ASP A 69 -5.26 2.36 32.32
#